data_AF-A0A2U1NYL4-F1
#
_entry.id   AF-A0A2U1NYL4-F1
#
_cell.length_a   1.000
_cell.length_b   1.000
_cell.length_c   1.000
_cell.angle_alpha   90.00
_cell.angle_beta   90.00
_cell.angle_gamma   90.00
#
_symmetry.space_group_name_H-M   'P 1'
#
loop_
_entity.id
_entity.type
_entity.pdbx_description
1 polymer ?
#
loop_
_entity_poly.entity_id
_entity_poly.type
_entity_poly.pdbx_seq_one_letter_code
_entity_poly.pdbx_strand_id
1 'polypeptide(L)'
;MHLQTLLAIITVASLGSASAQNTSHCEYSCGNVTIVYPFGSGKGCYYSPDFLVTCNRSLDDPTAFYGNVVITNMSTSTSEMEVMMFVAHDCYDRFGNSINNNGPRLRLRSFRISTKNRFVAIGCDTFASITGKIGSDSGSTGCYSQCGSNSHITKDLARVWGVVK
;
A
#
# COMPACT_ATOMS: atom_id res chain seq x y z
N MET A 1 58.46 -3.23 -34.54
CA MET A 1 57.31 -3.84 -33.83
C MET A 1 57.42 -3.46 -32.35
N HIS A 2 56.88 -2.30 -31.98
CA HIS A 2 56.86 -1.83 -30.59
C HIS A 2 55.53 -2.26 -29.96
N LEU A 3 55.58 -3.22 -29.03
CA LEU A 3 54.43 -3.70 -28.28
C LEU A 3 54.43 -2.98 -26.92
N GLN A 4 53.55 -1.99 -26.76
CA GLN A 4 53.31 -1.35 -25.46
C GLN A 4 52.10 -2.00 -24.79
N THR A 5 52.33 -2.66 -23.67
CA THR A 5 51.28 -3.24 -22.82
C THR A 5 50.73 -2.19 -21.88
N LEU A 6 49.48 -1.77 -22.08
CA LEU A 6 48.71 -0.93 -21.17
C LEU A 6 48.22 -1.76 -19.98
N LEU A 7 48.67 -1.43 -18.78
CA LEU A 7 48.16 -1.99 -17.52
C LEU A 7 46.85 -1.26 -17.14
N ALA A 8 45.73 -1.97 -17.25
CA ALA A 8 44.44 -1.50 -16.77
C ALA A 8 44.37 -1.66 -15.24
N ILE A 9 44.33 -0.54 -14.51
CA ILE A 9 44.13 -0.52 -13.06
C ILE A 9 42.63 -0.75 -12.82
N ILE A 10 42.27 -1.96 -12.39
CA ILE A 10 40.91 -2.30 -11.98
C ILE A 10 40.72 -1.79 -10.54
N THR A 11 40.11 -0.62 -10.39
CA THR A 11 39.66 -0.11 -9.09
C THR A 11 38.42 -0.89 -8.66
N VAL A 12 38.59 -1.84 -7.75
CA VAL A 12 37.47 -2.52 -7.09
C VAL A 12 36.87 -1.53 -6.09
N ALA A 13 35.79 -0.87 -6.48
CA ALA A 13 34.96 -0.12 -5.53
C ALA A 13 34.25 -1.13 -4.62
N SER A 14 34.72 -1.28 -3.39
CA SER A 14 33.98 -2.01 -2.36
C SER A 14 32.70 -1.24 -2.02
N LEU A 15 31.56 -1.72 -2.50
CA LEU A 15 30.26 -1.34 -1.96
C LEU A 15 30.21 -1.83 -0.51
N GLY A 16 30.47 -0.93 0.44
CA GLY A 16 30.23 -1.21 1.85
C GLY A 16 28.76 -1.56 2.02
N SER A 17 28.48 -2.74 2.57
CA SER A 17 27.13 -3.08 3.01
C SER A 17 26.76 -2.10 4.13
N ALA A 18 25.82 -1.20 3.88
CA ALA A 18 25.21 -0.39 4.92
C ALA A 18 24.27 -1.28 5.74
N SER A 19 24.84 -2.07 6.66
CA SER A 19 24.07 -2.76 7.69
C SER A 19 24.71 -2.52 9.05
N ALA A 20 24.25 -1.46 9.71
CA ALA A 20 24.24 -1.37 11.16
C ALA A 20 23.32 -0.21 11.52
N GLN A 21 22.01 -0.47 11.53
CA GLN A 21 21.14 0.27 12.44
C GLN A 21 21.68 -0.02 13.83
N ASN A 22 22.45 0.93 14.36
CA ASN A 22 22.97 0.90 15.71
C ASN A 22 21.79 1.27 16.63
N THR A 23 20.86 0.34 16.86
CA THR A 23 19.53 0.68 17.42
C THR A 23 19.10 -0.33 18.49
N SER A 24 19.57 -0.10 19.72
CA SER A 24 18.89 -0.66 20.90
C SER A 24 17.49 -0.05 21.13
N HIS A 25 17.05 0.89 20.29
CA HIS A 25 15.86 1.72 20.51
C HIS A 25 14.82 1.69 19.37
N CYS A 26 15.11 1.03 18.24
CA CYS A 26 14.17 0.94 17.11
C CYS A 26 13.47 -0.41 17.10
N GLU A 27 12.17 -0.36 16.88
CA GLU A 27 11.37 -1.57 16.74
C GLU A 27 11.46 -2.10 15.32
N TYR A 28 11.80 -3.39 15.22
CA TYR A 28 11.97 -4.11 13.97
C TYR A 28 10.74 -4.94 13.57
N SER A 29 9.75 -5.05 14.45
CA SER A 29 8.54 -5.84 14.21
C SER A 29 7.36 -5.30 14.99
N CYS A 30 6.18 -5.30 14.42
CA CYS A 30 4.93 -5.02 15.13
C CYS A 30 3.92 -6.13 14.82
N GLY A 31 3.69 -7.00 15.81
CA GLY A 31 2.94 -8.24 15.60
C GLY A 31 3.66 -9.12 14.58
N ASN A 32 2.94 -9.55 13.54
CA ASN A 32 3.49 -10.38 12.47
C ASN A 32 4.19 -9.58 11.34
N VAL A 33 4.24 -8.25 11.44
CA VAL A 33 4.83 -7.39 10.41
C VAL A 33 6.27 -7.07 10.78
N THR A 34 7.22 -7.42 9.91
CA THR A 34 8.61 -6.94 10.01
C THR A 34 8.69 -5.52 9.47
N ILE A 35 9.25 -4.60 10.26
CA ILE A 35 9.43 -3.19 9.91
C ILE A 35 10.84 -3.03 9.33
N VAL A 36 10.90 -2.53 8.09
CA VAL A 36 12.16 -2.40 7.34
C VAL A 36 12.42 -0.95 6.95
N TYR A 37 13.67 -0.51 7.08
CA TYR A 37 14.08 0.81 6.59
C TYR A 37 13.76 0.94 5.08
N PRO A 38 13.21 2.07 4.60
CA PRO A 38 13.09 3.39 5.24
C PRO A 38 11.94 3.58 6.24
N PHE A 39 11.06 2.58 6.40
CA PHE A 39 10.01 2.60 7.41
C PHE A 39 10.55 2.31 8.80
N GLY A 40 9.87 2.84 9.82
CA GLY A 40 10.30 2.67 11.20
C GLY A 40 9.24 3.06 12.20
N SER A 41 9.30 2.43 13.38
CA SER A 41 8.52 2.85 14.54
C SER A 41 9.43 3.42 15.61
N GLY A 42 9.03 4.56 16.17
CA GLY A 42 9.83 5.31 17.13
C GLY A 42 10.65 6.44 16.50
N LYS A 43 10.95 7.46 17.31
CA LYS A 43 11.68 8.66 16.88
C LYS A 43 13.10 8.28 16.43
N GLY A 44 13.47 8.67 15.22
CA GLY A 44 14.79 8.40 14.65
C GLY A 44 14.93 7.05 13.95
N CYS A 45 13.85 6.25 13.86
CA CYS A 45 13.88 4.91 13.26
C CYS A 45 13.38 4.87 11.81
N TYR A 46 12.79 5.96 11.33
CA TYR A 46 12.24 6.12 9.98
C TYR A 46 12.97 7.23 9.24
N TYR A 47 13.03 7.15 7.90
CA TYR A 47 13.74 8.13 7.07
C TYR A 47 13.15 9.54 7.17
N SER A 48 11.82 9.65 7.13
CA SER A 48 11.09 10.91 7.32
C SER A 48 9.71 10.63 7.93
N PRO A 49 8.97 11.65 8.42
CA PRO A 49 7.64 11.44 9.01
C PRO A 49 6.65 10.71 8.09
N ASP A 50 6.87 10.73 6.78
CA ASP A 50 6.04 10.02 5.81
C ASP A 50 6.28 8.50 5.84
N PHE A 51 7.34 8.03 6.49
CA PHE A 51 7.69 6.61 6.66
C PHE A 51 7.40 6.08 8.07
N LEU A 52 6.68 6.86 8.89
CA LEU A 52 6.31 6.47 10.24
C LEU A 52 5.35 5.27 10.23
N VAL A 53 5.71 4.24 10.97
CA VAL A 53 4.86 3.10 11.29
C VAL A 53 4.37 3.24 12.72
N THR A 54 3.06 3.20 12.90
CA THR A 54 2.45 3.21 14.23
C THR A 54 2.10 1.79 14.63
N CYS A 55 2.63 1.33 15.76
CA CYS A 55 2.31 0.01 16.31
C CYS A 55 1.28 0.15 17.44
N ASN A 56 0.03 -0.27 17.19
CA ASN A 56 -1.00 -0.29 18.21
C ASN A 56 -0.88 -1.58 19.03
N ARG A 57 -0.76 -1.45 20.36
CA ARG A 57 -0.61 -2.55 21.32
C ARG A 57 -1.73 -2.60 22.37
N SER A 58 -2.83 -1.90 22.12
CA SER A 58 -3.97 -1.90 23.04
C SER A 58 -4.73 -3.23 23.07
N LEU A 59 -4.43 -4.14 22.13
CA LEU A 59 -5.01 -5.48 22.00
C LEU A 59 -3.91 -6.52 22.22
N ASP A 60 -4.29 -7.76 22.54
CA ASP A 60 -3.35 -8.88 22.74
C ASP A 60 -2.45 -9.13 21.52
N ASP A 61 -2.94 -8.81 20.31
CA ASP A 61 -2.17 -8.87 19.06
C ASP A 61 -1.80 -7.45 18.55
N PRO A 62 -0.51 -7.07 18.61
CA PRO A 62 -0.05 -5.80 18.08
C PRO A 62 -0.32 -5.66 16.58
N THR A 63 -0.84 -4.51 16.16
CA THR A 63 -1.18 -4.24 14.76
C THR A 63 -0.39 -3.04 14.23
N ALA A 64 0.26 -3.22 13.07
CA ALA A 64 1.03 -2.19 12.39
C ALA A 64 0.12 -1.31 11.51
N PHE A 65 0.31 0.00 11.56
CA PHE A 65 -0.47 0.96 10.78
C PHE A 65 0.40 1.95 10.01
N TYR A 66 -0.02 2.23 8.78
CA TYR A 66 0.39 3.39 8.02
C TYR A 66 -0.76 4.40 8.03
N GLY A 67 -0.62 5.48 8.80
CA GLY A 67 -1.73 6.38 9.07
C GLY A 67 -2.90 5.64 9.74
N ASN A 68 -3.99 5.43 9.00
CA ASN A 68 -5.19 4.73 9.46
C ASN A 68 -5.45 3.38 8.77
N VAL A 69 -4.54 2.90 7.91
CA VAL A 69 -4.67 1.60 7.24
C VAL A 69 -3.72 0.58 7.86
N VAL A 70 -4.19 -0.66 7.97
CA VAL A 70 -3.40 -1.76 8.51
C VAL A 70 -2.33 -2.15 7.50
N ILE A 71 -1.10 -2.31 7.97
CA ILE A 71 -0.01 -2.86 7.18
C ILE A 71 -0.06 -4.38 7.36
N THR A 72 -0.07 -5.13 6.26
CA THR A 72 -0.06 -6.60 6.29
C THR A 72 1.33 -7.15 6.05
N ASN A 73 2.15 -6.45 5.26
CA ASN A 73 3.49 -6.89 4.92
C ASN A 73 4.38 -5.72 4.45
N MET A 74 5.69 -5.90 4.54
CA MET A 74 6.68 -5.02 3.92
C MET A 74 7.77 -5.85 3.27
N SER A 75 8.26 -5.41 2.11
CA SER A 75 9.33 -6.07 1.38
C SER A 75 10.42 -5.08 1.01
N THR A 76 11.63 -5.32 1.53
CA THR A 76 12.83 -4.57 1.15
C THR A 76 13.26 -4.87 -0.29
N SER A 77 13.07 -6.12 -0.75
CA SER A 77 13.47 -6.54 -2.09
C SER A 77 12.69 -5.84 -3.21
N THR A 78 11.43 -5.49 -2.96
CA THR A 78 10.56 -4.83 -3.94
C THR A 78 10.33 -3.36 -3.61
N SER A 79 10.81 -2.88 -2.45
CA SER A 79 10.53 -1.57 -1.88
C SER A 79 9.03 -1.28 -1.85
N GLU A 80 8.25 -2.24 -1.35
CA GLU A 80 6.78 -2.16 -1.31
C GLU A 80 6.28 -2.40 0.12
N MET A 81 5.19 -1.72 0.45
CA MET A 81 4.39 -1.94 1.65
C MET A 81 2.99 -2.39 1.22
N GLU A 82 2.52 -3.50 1.79
CA GLU A 82 1.15 -3.98 1.60
C GLU A 82 0.25 -3.43 2.70
N VAL A 83 -0.86 -2.84 2.30
CA VAL A 83 -1.85 -2.23 3.18
C VAL A 83 -3.24 -2.78 2.89
N MET A 84 -3.98 -3.05 3.96
CA MET A 84 -5.37 -3.45 3.85
C MET A 84 -6.25 -2.20 3.75
N MET A 85 -6.79 -1.96 2.56
CA MET A 85 -7.72 -0.87 2.29
C MET A 85 -9.13 -1.19 2.78
N PHE A 86 -9.86 -0.17 3.21
CA PHE A 86 -11.27 -0.28 3.52
C PHE A 86 -12.08 -0.63 2.26
N VAL A 87 -13.07 -1.51 2.41
CA VAL A 87 -14.01 -1.89 1.35
C VAL A 87 -15.00 -0.75 1.12
N ALA A 88 -15.21 -0.39 -0.15
CA ALA A 88 -16.23 0.55 -0.55
C ALA A 88 -17.57 -0.17 -0.77
N HIS A 89 -18.67 0.44 -0.38
CA HIS A 89 -20.02 -0.11 -0.55
C HIS A 89 -21.03 0.99 -0.78
N ASP A 90 -22.08 0.65 -1.54
CA ASP A 90 -23.23 1.53 -1.75
C ASP A 90 -24.51 0.69 -1.76
N CYS A 91 -25.13 0.56 -0.59
CA CYS A 91 -26.23 -0.35 -0.34
C CYS A 91 -27.58 0.39 -0.41
N TYR A 92 -28.55 -0.24 -1.08
CA TYR A 92 -29.89 0.31 -1.29
C TYR A 92 -30.97 -0.66 -0.83
N ASP A 93 -32.11 -0.13 -0.37
CA ASP A 93 -33.29 -0.93 -0.06
C ASP A 93 -34.01 -1.40 -1.34
N ARG A 94 -35.14 -2.11 -1.16
CA ARG A 94 -35.96 -2.61 -2.26
C ARG A 94 -36.67 -1.51 -3.06
N PHE A 95 -36.82 -0.33 -2.49
CA PHE A 95 -37.44 0.84 -3.11
C PHE A 95 -36.40 1.76 -3.78
N GLY A 96 -35.11 1.45 -3.64
CA GLY A 96 -34.01 2.24 -4.19
C GLY A 96 -33.49 3.34 -3.25
N ASN A 97 -33.91 3.37 -1.98
CA ASN A 97 -33.37 4.33 -1.01
C ASN A 97 -32.00 3.86 -0.53
N SER A 98 -31.03 4.77 -0.40
CA SER A 98 -29.72 4.46 0.17
C SER A 98 -29.86 4.08 1.64
N ILE A 99 -29.31 2.92 2.01
CA ILE A 99 -29.26 2.41 3.39
C ILE A 99 -27.92 2.78 4.02
N ASN A 100 -26.83 2.51 3.30
CA ASN A 100 -25.48 2.62 3.81
C ASN A 100 -24.53 2.77 2.64
N ASN A 101 -23.67 3.78 2.67
CA ASN A 101 -22.63 3.96 1.67
C ASN A 101 -21.33 4.41 2.35
N ASN A 102 -20.21 4.08 1.74
CA ASN A 102 -18.93 4.68 2.09
C ASN A 102 -18.04 4.87 0.85
N GLY A 103 -17.15 5.85 0.95
CA GLY A 103 -16.12 6.14 -0.04
C GLY A 103 -14.76 6.19 0.63
N PRO A 104 -14.05 5.05 0.76
CA PRO A 104 -12.76 5.03 1.45
C PRO A 104 -11.73 5.85 0.67
N ARG A 105 -10.89 6.59 1.42
CA ARG A 105 -9.87 7.47 0.85
C ARG A 105 -8.51 7.10 1.40
N LEU A 106 -7.52 7.05 0.51
CA LEU A 106 -6.11 6.91 0.87
C LEU A 106 -5.37 8.16 0.47
N ARG A 107 -4.64 8.76 1.41
CA ARG A 107 -3.74 9.88 1.13
C ARG A 107 -2.29 9.39 1.23
N LEU A 108 -1.62 9.33 0.09
CA LEU A 108 -0.20 9.02 0.00
C LEU A 108 0.60 10.32 -0.14
N ARG A 109 1.78 10.36 0.46
CA ARG A 109 2.72 11.49 0.34
C ARG A 109 3.86 11.12 -0.58
N SER A 110 4.82 10.35 -0.07
CA SER A 110 6.00 9.91 -0.84
C SER A 110 5.78 8.65 -1.68
N PHE A 111 4.59 8.05 -1.63
CA PHE A 111 4.31 6.74 -2.22
C PHE A 111 3.34 6.81 -3.41
N ARG A 112 3.43 5.82 -4.28
CA ARG A 112 2.50 5.55 -5.38
C ARG A 112 1.78 4.22 -5.16
N ILE A 113 0.64 4.05 -5.80
CA ILE A 113 -0.09 2.79 -5.79
C ILE A 113 0.56 1.85 -6.81
N SER A 114 0.94 0.64 -6.38
CA SER A 114 1.54 -0.38 -7.24
C SER A 114 0.54 -0.89 -8.29
N THR A 115 1.02 -1.22 -9.48
CA THR A 115 0.21 -1.84 -10.55
C THR A 115 -0.15 -3.30 -10.26
N LYS A 116 0.43 -3.89 -9.21
CA LYS A 116 0.08 -5.22 -8.70
C LYS A 116 -1.30 -5.28 -8.05
N ASN A 117 -1.87 -4.13 -7.72
CA ASN A 117 -3.18 -4.03 -7.09
C ASN A 117 -4.29 -4.46 -8.02
N ARG A 118 -5.32 -5.08 -7.44
CA ARG A 118 -6.55 -5.44 -8.13
C ARG A 118 -7.70 -4.65 -7.53
N PHE A 119 -8.43 -3.97 -8.39
CA PHE A 119 -9.72 -3.40 -8.07
C PHE A 119 -10.82 -4.35 -8.53
N VAL A 120 -11.67 -4.77 -7.61
CA VAL A 120 -12.74 -5.73 -7.89
C VAL A 120 -14.06 -5.13 -7.46
N ALA A 121 -15.01 -5.05 -8.40
CA ALA A 121 -16.40 -4.74 -8.11
C ALA A 121 -17.22 -6.03 -8.08
N ILE A 122 -18.10 -6.15 -7.10
CA ILE A 122 -19.00 -7.28 -6.89
C ILE A 122 -20.41 -6.70 -6.77
N GLY A 123 -21.28 -7.07 -7.68
CA GLY A 123 -22.68 -6.66 -7.65
C GLY A 123 -23.32 -6.82 -9.02
N CYS A 124 -24.56 -6.37 -9.12
CA CYS A 124 -25.32 -6.33 -10.35
C CYS A 124 -25.80 -4.90 -10.62
N ASP A 125 -25.77 -4.49 -11.89
CA ASP A 125 -26.02 -3.10 -12.30
C ASP A 125 -25.12 -2.10 -11.55
N THR A 126 -23.92 -2.55 -11.19
CA THR A 126 -22.95 -1.84 -10.37
C THR A 126 -21.99 -1.04 -11.24
N PHE A 127 -21.77 0.21 -10.86
CA PHE A 127 -20.62 1.00 -11.32
C PHE A 127 -19.73 1.35 -10.13
N ALA A 128 -18.52 0.78 -10.10
CA ALA A 128 -17.53 1.08 -9.08
C ALA A 128 -16.39 1.89 -9.71
N SER A 129 -15.97 2.97 -9.06
CA SER A 129 -14.89 3.82 -9.57
C SER A 129 -13.82 4.08 -8.52
N ILE A 130 -12.56 4.15 -8.97
CA ILE A 130 -11.45 4.73 -8.22
C ILE A 130 -11.09 6.05 -8.89
N THR A 131 -11.04 7.11 -8.10
CA THR A 131 -10.56 8.43 -8.51
C THR A 131 -9.29 8.77 -7.76
N GLY A 132 -8.30 9.30 -8.47
CA GLY A 132 -7.01 9.71 -7.92
C GLY A 132 -6.64 11.12 -8.33
N LYS A 133 -5.85 11.81 -7.50
CA LYS A 133 -5.32 13.14 -7.79
C LYS A 133 -3.86 13.24 -7.39
N ILE A 134 -3.01 13.74 -8.29
CA ILE A 134 -1.60 14.04 -8.06
C ILE A 134 -1.37 15.50 -8.46
N GLY A 135 -1.14 16.38 -7.49
CA GLY A 135 -1.02 17.81 -7.78
C GLY A 135 -2.29 18.37 -8.42
N SER A 136 -2.18 18.93 -9.64
CA SER A 136 -3.32 19.37 -10.45
C SER A 136 -4.00 18.25 -11.22
N ASP A 137 -3.30 17.14 -11.44
CA ASP A 137 -3.74 16.08 -12.35
C ASP A 137 -4.71 15.16 -11.64
N SER A 138 -5.80 14.82 -12.32
CA SER A 138 -6.80 13.86 -11.82
C SER A 138 -7.03 12.76 -12.84
N GLY A 139 -7.22 11.54 -12.34
CA GLY A 139 -7.55 10.38 -13.15
C GLY A 139 -8.66 9.57 -12.50
N SER A 140 -9.36 8.79 -13.31
CA SER A 140 -10.37 7.86 -12.82
C SER A 140 -10.34 6.57 -13.63
N THR A 141 -10.65 5.47 -12.97
CA THR A 141 -10.87 4.16 -13.59
C THR A 141 -12.00 3.46 -12.85
N GLY A 142 -12.56 2.41 -13.43
CA GLY A 142 -13.70 1.75 -12.84
C GLY A 142 -13.99 0.37 -13.39
N CYS A 143 -14.95 -0.28 -12.75
CA CYS A 143 -15.54 -1.53 -13.17
C CYS A 143 -17.04 -1.29 -13.34
N TYR A 144 -17.62 -1.86 -14.39
CA TYR A 144 -19.05 -1.83 -14.65
C TYR A 144 -19.55 -3.25 -14.83
N SER A 145 -20.72 -3.54 -14.26
CA SER A 145 -21.42 -4.80 -14.43
C SER A 145 -22.89 -4.52 -14.70
N GLN A 146 -23.47 -5.34 -15.57
CA GLN A 146 -24.89 -5.28 -15.91
C GLN A 146 -25.42 -6.71 -15.88
N CYS A 147 -26.62 -6.92 -15.34
CA CYS A 147 -27.24 -8.24 -15.41
C CYS A 147 -28.69 -8.19 -15.86
N GLY A 148 -29.18 -9.36 -16.25
CA GLY A 148 -30.59 -9.54 -16.59
C GLY A 148 -31.50 -9.60 -15.36
N SER A 149 -32.80 -9.56 -15.63
CA SER A 149 -33.89 -9.46 -14.65
C SER A 149 -33.97 -10.59 -13.62
N ASN A 150 -33.25 -11.69 -13.82
CA ASN A 150 -33.27 -12.90 -12.98
C ASN A 150 -31.98 -13.11 -12.15
N SER A 151 -31.18 -12.06 -11.96
CA SER A 151 -29.97 -12.16 -11.14
C SER A 151 -30.29 -11.99 -9.65
N HIS A 152 -29.90 -12.99 -8.84
CA HIS A 152 -30.04 -12.97 -7.37
C HIS A 152 -28.80 -12.40 -6.66
N ILE A 153 -27.94 -11.66 -7.39
CA ILE A 153 -26.69 -11.15 -6.86
C ILE A 153 -26.98 -9.90 -6.02
N THR A 154 -26.48 -9.90 -4.78
CA THR A 154 -26.58 -8.76 -3.84
C THR A 154 -25.90 -7.50 -4.38
N LYS A 155 -26.44 -6.33 -4.03
CA LYS A 155 -26.01 -5.00 -4.51
C LYS A 155 -24.61 -4.58 -3.99
N ASP A 156 -23.84 -4.01 -4.92
CA ASP A 156 -22.68 -3.11 -4.89
C ASP A 156 -21.71 -3.16 -3.69
N LEU A 157 -20.65 -3.97 -3.84
CA LEU A 157 -19.44 -3.94 -3.02
C LEU A 157 -18.20 -3.84 -3.91
N ALA A 158 -17.31 -2.89 -3.63
CA ALA A 158 -16.02 -2.79 -4.31
C ALA A 158 -14.86 -3.01 -3.33
N ARG A 159 -14.04 -4.01 -3.62
CA ARG A 159 -12.89 -4.40 -2.81
C ARG A 159 -11.60 -4.00 -3.53
N VAL A 160 -10.70 -3.35 -2.79
CA VAL A 160 -9.33 -3.05 -3.22
C VAL A 160 -8.39 -3.72 -2.23
N TRP A 161 -7.46 -4.54 -2.74
CA TRP A 161 -6.25 -4.89 -1.98
C TRP A 161 -5.15 -3.92 -2.40
N GLY A 162 -4.45 -3.34 -1.42
CA GLY A 162 -3.54 -2.22 -1.63
C GLY A 162 -2.08 -2.60 -1.39
N VAL A 163 -1.24 -2.30 -2.35
CA VAL A 163 0.22 -2.37 -2.31
C VAL A 163 0.70 -0.98 -2.72
N VAL A 164 1.45 -0.33 -1.85
CA VAL A 164 2.04 0.99 -2.09
C VAL A 164 3.54 0.85 -2.28
N LYS A 165 4.10 1.66 -3.16
CA LYS A 165 5.52 1.69 -3.55
C LYS A 165 6.10 3.08 -3.32
#